data_AF-A0A354Z6D0-F1
#
_entry.id   AF-A0A354Z6D0-F1
#
_cell.length_a   1.000
_cell.length_b   1.000
_cell.length_c   1.000
_cell.angle_alpha   90.00
_cell.angle_beta   90.00
_cell.angle_gamma   90.00
#
_symmetry.space_group_name_H-M   'P 1'
#
loop_
_entity.id
_entity.type
_entity.pdbx_description
1 polymer ?
#
loop_
_entity_poly.entity_id
_entity_poly.type
_entity_poly.pdbx_seq_one_letter_code
_entity_poly.pdbx_strand_id
1 'polypeptide(L)' 'MKLVLASSNSGKLAELRTLLADLDIELLAQSEFGVVDADETATTFVENALIKA' A
#
# COMPACT_ATOMS: atom_id res chain seq x y z
N MET A 1 14.68 4.45 -3.65
CA MET A 1 14.17 3.62 -2.51
C MET A 1 12.99 2.78 -2.98
N LYS A 2 12.80 1.54 -2.49
CA LYS A 2 11.63 0.70 -2.87
C LYS A 2 10.61 0.66 -1.74
N LEU A 3 9.34 0.88 -2.05
CA LEU A 3 8.23 0.86 -1.09
C LEU A 3 7.15 -0.08 -1.59
N VAL A 4 6.64 -0.95 -0.73
CA VAL A 4 5.48 -1.79 -1.03
C VAL A 4 4.22 -1.08 -0.52
N LEU A 5 3.21 -0.97 -1.39
CA LEU A 5 1.90 -0.50 -1.00
C LEU A 5 1.05 -1.68 -0.53
N ALA A 6 0.70 -1.68 0.76
CA ALA A 6 -0.17 -2.69 1.38
C ALA A 6 -1.66 -2.47 1.05
N SER A 7 -1.99 -2.56 -0.24
CA SER A 7 -3.35 -2.42 -0.76
C SER A 7 -3.48 -3.15 -2.10
N SER A 8 -4.52 -3.98 -2.24
CA SER A 8 -4.91 -4.62 -3.50
C SER A 8 -5.65 -3.68 -4.47
N ASN A 9 -5.97 -2.44 -4.05
CA ASN A 9 -6.65 -1.46 -4.89
C ASN A 9 -5.69 -0.81 -5.93
N SER A 10 -5.91 -1.12 -7.21
CA SER A 10 -5.13 -0.61 -8.34
C SER A 10 -5.28 0.90 -8.58
N GLY A 11 -6.45 1.48 -8.28
CA GLY A 11 -6.69 2.92 -8.37
C GLY A 11 -5.81 3.71 -7.40
N LYS A 12 -5.75 3.27 -6.14
CA LYS A 12 -4.86 3.87 -5.12
C LYS A 12 -3.40 3.78 -5.53
N LEU A 13 -2.97 2.67 -6.13
CA LEU A 13 -1.59 2.52 -6.60
C LEU A 13 -1.27 3.53 -7.71
N ALA A 14 -2.17 3.73 -8.67
CA ALA A 14 -1.98 4.71 -9.75
C ALA A 14 -1.95 6.15 -9.23
N GLU A 15 -2.85 6.49 -8.29
CA GLU A 15 -2.88 7.80 -7.64
C GLU A 15 -1.58 8.08 -6.87
N LEU A 16 -1.12 7.13 -6.05
CA LEU A 16 0.10 7.30 -5.26
C LEU A 16 1.38 7.29 -6.11
N ARG A 17 1.43 6.50 -7.19
CA ARG A 17 2.54 6.57 -8.16
C ARG A 17 2.65 7.95 -8.79
N THR A 18 1.52 8.57 -9.10
CA THR A 18 1.49 9.94 -9.64
C THR A 18 1.91 10.96 -8.59
N LEU A 19 1.39 10.84 -7.37
CA LEU A 19 1.70 11.75 -6.26
C LEU A 19 3.19 11.72 -5.87
N LEU A 20 3.82 10.55 -5.92
CA LEU A 20 5.20 10.33 -5.50
C LEU A 20 6.21 10.35 -6.66
N ALA A 21 5.78 10.71 -7.88
CA ALA A 21 6.60 10.62 -9.09
C ALA A 21 7.89 11.45 -9.04
N ASP A 22 7.88 12.58 -8.31
CA ASP A 22 9.04 13.46 -8.16
C ASP A 22 10.04 12.97 -7.08
N LEU A 23 9.69 11.92 -6.35
CA LEU A 23 10.57 11.29 -5.37
C LEU A 23 11.28 10.09 -6.03
N ASP A 24 12.52 9.82 -5.63
CA ASP A 24 13.25 8.60 -6.02
C ASP A 24 12.69 7.36 -5.29
N ILE A 25 11.39 7.10 -5.44
CA ILE A 25 10.64 6.02 -4.82
C ILE A 25 10.02 5.14 -5.91
N GLU A 26 10.37 3.86 -5.86
CA GLU A 26 9.73 2.81 -6.66
C GLU A 26 8.60 2.19 -5.84
N LEU A 27 7.34 2.45 -6.22
CA LEU A 27 6.16 1.94 -5.54
C LEU A 27 5.66 0.63 -6.18
N LEU A 28 5.76 -0.46 -5.40
CA LEU A 28 5.43 -1.83 -5.79
C LEU A 28 4.11 -2.27 -5.13
N ALA A 29 3.33 -3.11 -5.81
CA ALA A 29 2.10 -3.66 -5.23
C ALA A 29 2.42 -4.88 -4.36
N GLN A 30 1.71 -5.03 -3.23
CA GLN A 30 1.88 -6.22 -2.36
C GLN A 30 1.62 -7.55 -3.09
N SER A 31 0.74 -7.55 -4.10
CA SER A 31 0.37 -8.74 -4.88
C SER A 31 1.53 -9.27 -5.73
N GLU A 32 2.51 -8.42 -6.08
CA GLU A 32 3.73 -8.85 -6.80
C GLU A 32 4.58 -9.81 -5.95
N PHE A 33 4.39 -9.80 -4.63
CA PHE A 33 5.10 -10.64 -3.67
C PHE A 33 4.24 -11.78 -3.12
N GLY A 34 3.02 -11.98 -3.65
CA GLY A 34 2.09 -12.98 -3.14
C GLY A 34 1.52 -12.67 -1.75
N VAL A 35 1.63 -11.41 -1.30
CA VAL A 35 1.03 -10.97 -0.03
C VAL A 35 -0.47 -10.79 -0.22
N VAL A 36 -1.24 -11.46 0.64
CA VAL A 36 -2.70 -11.37 0.69
C VAL A 36 -3.13 -10.20 1.57
N ASP A 37 -4.36 -9.73 1.40
CA ASP A 37 -4.92 -8.67 2.23
C ASP A 37 -4.94 -9.09 3.71
N ALA A 38 -4.51 -8.19 4.60
CA ALA A 38 -4.55 -8.42 6.05
C ALA A 38 -5.97 -8.19 6.60
N ASP A 39 -6.33 -8.91 7.65
CA ASP A 39 -7.61 -8.76 8.31
C ASP A 39 -7.70 -7.42 9.07
N GLU A 40 -8.65 -6.57 8.69
CA GLU A 40 -8.93 -5.29 9.35
C GLU A 40 -9.81 -5.48 10.60
N THR A 41 -9.20 -5.98 11.67
CA THR A 41 -9.92 -6.36 12.91
C THR A 41 -10.05 -5.23 13.94
N ALA A 42 -9.40 -4.09 13.72
CA ALA A 42 -9.38 -2.98 14.68
C ALA A 42 -10.56 -2.02 14.50
N THR A 43 -10.75 -1.16 15.51
CA THR A 43 -11.92 -0.26 15.58
C THR A 43 -11.70 1.08 14.91
N THR A 44 -10.46 1.45 14.61
CA THR A 44 -10.12 2.74 13.99
C THR A 44 -9.37 2.57 12.67
N PHE A 45 -9.48 3.58 11.82
CA PHE A 45 -8.74 3.60 10.54
C PHE A 45 -7.23 3.58 10.73
N VAL A 46 -6.72 4.28 11.76
CA VAL A 46 -5.28 4.33 12.04
C VAL A 46 -4.75 2.96 12.46
N GLU A 47 -5.48 2.23 13.30
CA GLU A 47 -5.10 0.88 13.72
C GLU A 47 -5.11 -0.11 12.54
N ASN A 48 -6.15 -0.07 11.68
CA ASN A 48 -6.19 -0.94 10.50
C ASN A 48 -5.12 -0.57 9.46
N ALA A 49 -4.74 0.71 9.34
CA ALA A 49 -3.63 1.11 8.50
C ALA A 49 -2.29 0.54 9.01
N LEU A 50 -2.08 0.52 10.32
CA LEU A 50 -0.90 -0.08 10.95
C LEU A 50 -0.87 -1.61 10.84
N ILE A 51 -2.02 -2.28 10.90
CA ILE A 51 -2.11 -3.74 10.72
C ILE A 51 -1.69 -4.15 9.31
N LYS A 52 -2.03 -3.34 8.30
CA LYS A 52 -1.70 -3.63 6.90
C LYS A 52 -0.24 -3.34 6.53
N ALA A 53 0.40 -2.35 7.18
CA ALA A 53 1.72 -1.83 6.81
C ALA A 53 2.87 -2.62 7.45
#